data_AF-A0A838L0W9-F1
#
_entry.id   AF-A0A838L0W9-F1
#
_cell.length_a   1.000
_cell.length_b   1.000
_cell.length_c   1.000
_cell.angle_alpha   90.00
_cell.angle_beta   90.00
_cell.angle_gamma   90.00
#
_symmetry.space_group_name_H-M   'P 1'
#
loop_
_entity.id
_entity.type
_entity.pdbx_description
1 polymer ?
#
loop_
_entity_poly.entity_id
_entity_poly.type
_entity_poly.pdbx_seq_one_letter_code
_entity_poly.pdbx_strand_id
1 'polypeptide(L)'
;MYDVLVCLGYMGELGKHGTAQKDAIQGIKRVLAFGDLTQPVEDDVKRAMTLLAYTDVLDRASSTYDEAKEPKEEIDLPARPRLDDRESERARAIAEYVAYRAATSPHVQRFRMFALGDYLLPREQVWDLQDSPAEWKKIFEASHDSVLPKVLEDAGAALAEQVNYYWSVEEAIAFILADEVSWREPVRVMNSKPDGEPVSYGTVTLEVEPWVSTATVTKLYQYEQMRMLGHKPRALSPRNVQVAHFVFAQLRIMWYALLRREIESRRDTEFTWYEGISRKLSKQEGHYEPPEKPTWRLLMNLWNDTNQAEPYDSERRFRGDFFRAATALVRTFDAGYENTEHGGSS
;
A
#
# COMPACT_ATOMS: atom_id res chain seq x y z
N MET A 1 33.38 0.46 -13.47
CA MET A 1 33.26 -0.26 -12.18
C MET A 1 33.80 0.59 -11.02
N TYR A 2 34.97 1.22 -11.16
CA TYR A 2 35.48 2.22 -10.21
C TYR A 2 34.57 3.46 -10.07
N ASP A 3 33.89 3.88 -11.15
CA ASP A 3 33.02 5.07 -11.17
C ASP A 3 31.68 4.91 -10.42
N VAL A 4 31.20 3.67 -10.26
CA VAL A 4 29.94 3.39 -9.55
C VAL A 4 30.17 3.37 -8.04
N LEU A 5 31.30 2.84 -7.58
CA LEU A 5 31.66 2.78 -6.16
C LEU A 5 31.86 4.18 -5.53
N VAL A 6 32.28 5.17 -6.31
CA VAL A 6 32.45 6.56 -5.87
C VAL A 6 31.09 7.26 -5.69
N CYS A 7 30.14 7.10 -6.61
CA CYS A 7 28.77 7.61 -6.45
C CYS A 7 28.04 6.94 -5.27
N LEU A 8 28.28 5.64 -5.02
CA LEU A 8 27.72 4.91 -3.88
C LEU A 8 28.30 5.34 -2.53
N GLY A 9 29.57 5.75 -2.50
CA GLY A 9 30.22 6.35 -1.32
C GLY A 9 29.68 7.75 -1.02
N TYR A 10 29.44 8.55 -2.06
CA TYR A 10 28.94 9.92 -1.95
C TYR A 10 27.49 9.99 -1.45
N MET A 11 26.64 9.11 -1.96
CA MET A 11 25.27 9.00 -1.49
C MET A 11 25.18 8.40 -0.06
N GLY A 12 26.21 7.67 0.40
CA GLY A 12 26.32 7.25 1.81
C GLY A 12 26.49 8.41 2.80
N GLU A 13 27.14 9.50 2.37
CA GLU A 13 27.36 10.71 3.19
C GLU A 13 26.11 11.62 3.24
N LEU A 14 25.35 11.71 2.14
CA LEU A 14 24.09 12.47 2.08
C LEU A 14 22.95 11.81 2.88
N GLY A 15 23.03 10.50 3.12
CA GLY A 15 22.10 9.78 4.00
C GLY A 15 22.15 10.18 5.49
N LYS A 16 22.96 11.18 5.87
CA LYS A 16 22.94 11.76 7.22
C LYS A 16 21.71 12.65 7.47
N HIS A 17 20.95 13.02 6.43
CA HIS A 17 19.75 13.84 6.51
C HIS A 17 18.51 13.04 6.08
N GLY A 18 17.73 12.55 7.05
CA GLY A 18 16.43 11.91 6.80
C GLY A 18 16.46 10.46 6.28
N THR A 19 15.53 9.64 6.74
CA THR A 19 15.36 8.22 6.36
C THR A 19 14.98 8.07 4.88
N ALA A 20 14.08 8.92 4.37
CA ALA A 20 13.63 8.89 2.96
C ALA A 20 14.78 9.10 1.95
N GLN A 21 15.79 9.91 2.30
CA GLN A 21 16.94 10.15 1.45
C GLN A 21 17.89 8.93 1.42
N LYS A 22 18.06 8.23 2.55
CA LYS A 22 18.79 6.96 2.62
C LYS A 22 18.13 5.87 1.78
N ASP A 23 16.81 5.79 1.81
CA ASP A 23 16.06 4.76 1.09
C ASP A 23 16.04 5.00 -0.43
N ALA A 24 15.90 6.25 -0.87
CA ALA A 24 16.07 6.63 -2.27
C ALA A 24 17.48 6.29 -2.79
N ILE A 25 18.50 6.57 -1.96
CA ILE A 25 19.89 6.21 -2.26
C ILE A 25 20.05 4.70 -2.38
N GLN A 26 19.51 3.91 -1.44
CA GLN A 26 19.53 2.44 -1.49
C GLN A 26 18.77 1.85 -2.68
N GLY A 27 17.63 2.45 -3.06
CA GLY A 27 16.88 2.12 -4.26
C GLY A 27 17.73 2.31 -5.53
N ILE A 28 18.45 3.43 -5.62
CA ILE A 28 19.41 3.69 -6.72
C ILE A 28 20.57 2.69 -6.69
N LYS A 29 21.09 2.31 -5.50
CA LYS A 29 22.12 1.26 -5.37
C LYS A 29 21.62 -0.08 -5.92
N ARG A 30 20.37 -0.45 -5.66
CA ARG A 30 19.77 -1.71 -6.13
C ARG A 30 19.49 -1.69 -7.64
N VAL A 31 18.93 -0.60 -8.17
CA VAL A 31 18.71 -0.44 -9.62
C VAL A 31 20.04 -0.53 -10.40
N LEU A 32 21.11 0.08 -9.88
CA LEU A 32 22.44 0.00 -10.49
C LEU A 32 23.14 -1.36 -10.30
N ALA A 33 22.78 -2.13 -9.27
CA ALA A 33 23.36 -3.45 -8.99
C ALA A 33 22.65 -4.60 -9.74
N PHE A 34 21.37 -4.43 -10.08
CA PHE A 34 20.53 -5.51 -10.64
C PHE A 34 19.81 -5.14 -11.95
N GLY A 35 19.90 -3.89 -12.43
CA GLY A 35 19.26 -3.43 -13.66
C GLY A 35 20.05 -3.71 -14.94
N ASP A 36 19.31 -3.89 -16.05
CA ASP A 36 19.88 -3.96 -17.39
C ASP A 36 20.52 -2.60 -17.77
N LEU A 37 21.85 -2.58 -17.91
CA LEU A 37 22.68 -1.39 -18.21
C LEU A 37 22.48 -0.84 -19.65
N THR A 38 21.44 -1.31 -20.35
CA THR A 38 21.06 -0.81 -21.67
C THR A 38 20.37 0.55 -21.63
N GLN A 39 19.82 0.96 -20.48
CA GLN A 39 19.42 2.36 -20.28
C GLN A 39 20.64 3.22 -19.93
N PRO A 40 20.80 4.39 -20.57
CA PRO A 40 21.93 5.26 -20.29
C PRO A 40 21.84 5.75 -18.85
N VAL A 41 22.96 5.67 -18.11
CA VAL A 41 23.15 6.19 -16.74
C VAL A 41 22.62 7.62 -16.57
N GLU A 42 22.56 8.38 -17.67
CA GLU A 42 21.96 9.71 -17.75
C GLU A 42 20.47 9.73 -17.34
N ASP A 43 19.68 8.72 -17.68
CA ASP A 43 18.25 8.65 -17.36
C ASP A 43 18.00 8.30 -15.89
N ASP A 44 18.86 7.46 -15.30
CA ASP A 44 18.82 7.15 -13.87
C ASP A 44 19.29 8.35 -13.01
N VAL A 45 20.33 9.08 -13.44
CA VAL A 45 20.75 10.33 -12.79
C VAL A 45 19.68 11.41 -12.94
N LYS A 46 19.04 11.54 -14.11
CA LYS A 46 17.89 12.43 -14.31
C LYS A 46 16.75 12.08 -13.36
N ARG A 47 16.46 10.78 -13.17
CA ARG A 47 15.40 10.30 -12.27
C ARG A 47 15.72 10.58 -10.81
N ALA A 48 16.94 10.25 -10.36
CA ALA A 48 17.42 10.51 -9.00
C ALA A 48 17.43 12.02 -8.65
N MET A 49 17.90 12.85 -9.58
CA MET A 49 17.96 14.30 -9.39
C MET A 49 16.57 14.96 -9.43
N THR A 50 15.64 14.43 -10.25
CA THR A 50 14.24 14.84 -10.21
C THR A 50 13.63 14.51 -8.84
N LEU A 51 13.89 13.32 -8.29
CA LEU A 51 13.41 12.96 -6.96
C LEU A 51 13.95 13.90 -5.87
N LEU A 52 15.22 14.31 -5.92
CA LEU A 52 15.82 15.25 -4.95
C LEU A 52 15.20 16.67 -5.00
N ALA A 53 14.89 17.19 -6.19
CA ALA A 53 14.23 18.49 -6.31
C ALA A 53 12.79 18.44 -5.77
N TYR A 54 12.15 17.28 -5.87
CA TYR A 54 10.82 17.05 -5.31
C TYR A 54 10.90 16.90 -3.80
N THR A 55 11.80 16.08 -3.24
CA THR A 55 11.91 15.88 -1.78
C THR A 55 12.06 17.22 -1.06
N ASP A 56 12.82 18.16 -1.60
CA ASP A 56 13.03 19.48 -0.98
C ASP A 56 11.76 20.39 -0.93
N VAL A 57 10.88 20.26 -1.93
CA VAL A 57 9.58 20.94 -1.98
C VAL A 57 8.57 20.22 -1.09
N LEU A 58 8.64 18.89 -1.08
CA LEU A 58 7.76 18.01 -0.33
C LEU A 58 8.07 18.02 1.17
N ASP A 59 9.33 18.08 1.56
CA ASP A 59 9.80 18.22 2.94
C ASP A 59 9.33 19.55 3.52
N ARG A 60 9.32 20.65 2.73
CA ARG A 60 8.73 21.92 3.18
C ARG A 60 7.20 21.89 3.21
N ALA A 61 6.56 21.19 2.28
CA ALA A 61 5.12 20.96 2.32
C ALA A 61 4.72 20.15 3.57
N SER A 62 5.60 19.25 4.01
CA SER A 62 5.46 18.50 5.26
C SER A 62 5.79 19.36 6.49
N SER A 63 6.91 20.09 6.49
CA SER A 63 7.41 20.85 7.64
C SER A 63 6.54 22.06 7.99
N THR A 64 6.01 22.77 6.98
CA THR A 64 5.04 23.86 7.20
C THR A 64 3.74 23.36 7.85
N TYR A 65 3.50 22.05 7.85
CA TYR A 65 2.40 21.40 8.54
C TYR A 65 2.81 20.86 9.92
N ASP A 66 4.02 20.36 10.07
CA ASP A 66 4.53 19.82 11.34
C ASP A 66 4.82 20.91 12.39
N GLU A 67 5.20 22.13 11.99
CA GLU A 67 5.38 23.26 12.92
C GLU A 67 4.05 23.78 13.52
N ALA A 68 2.90 23.32 12.99
CA ALA A 68 1.57 23.65 13.51
C ALA A 68 0.93 22.52 14.35
N LYS A 69 1.67 21.47 14.72
CA LYS A 69 1.12 20.34 15.49
C LYS A 69 0.82 20.70 16.95
N GLU A 70 -0.43 21.06 17.18
CA GLU A 70 -1.21 20.59 18.34
C GLU A 70 -1.06 19.05 18.48
N PRO A 71 -1.24 18.49 19.69
CA PRO A 71 -1.05 17.07 19.97
C PRO A 71 -1.78 16.22 18.91
N LYS A 72 -1.16 15.10 18.50
CA LYS A 72 -1.79 14.07 17.67
C LYS A 72 -3.07 13.62 18.42
N GLU A 73 -4.19 14.28 18.18
CA GLU A 73 -5.49 13.76 18.54
C GLU A 73 -5.54 12.40 17.86
N GLU A 74 -5.52 11.35 18.68
CA GLU A 74 -5.83 10.00 18.24
C GLU A 74 -7.10 10.11 17.42
N ILE A 75 -6.99 9.84 16.12
CA ILE A 75 -8.13 9.96 15.23
C ILE A 75 -9.11 8.91 15.71
N ASP A 76 -10.20 9.38 16.30
CA ASP A 76 -11.34 8.56 16.67
C ASP A 76 -11.92 7.97 15.37
N LEU A 77 -11.38 6.82 14.98
CA LEU A 77 -11.82 6.10 13.81
C LEU A 77 -13.28 5.71 14.08
N PRO A 78 -14.23 6.09 13.19
CA PRO A 78 -15.61 5.68 13.38
C PRO A 78 -15.66 4.15 13.41
N ALA A 79 -16.57 3.57 14.19
CA ALA A 79 -16.73 2.12 14.23
C ALA A 79 -16.80 1.52 12.80
N ARG A 80 -16.13 0.37 12.60
CA ARG A 80 -16.13 -0.35 11.31
C ARG A 80 -17.59 -0.45 10.82
N PRO A 81 -17.90 0.02 9.59
CA PRO A 81 -19.24 -0.06 9.06
C PRO A 81 -19.75 -1.50 9.09
N ARG A 82 -20.91 -1.69 9.69
CA ARG A 82 -21.58 -2.99 9.74
C ARG A 82 -22.51 -3.14 8.54
N LEU A 83 -22.76 -4.38 8.16
CA LEU A 83 -23.84 -4.73 7.24
C LEU A 83 -25.17 -4.21 7.82
N ASP A 84 -26.08 -3.76 6.95
CA ASP A 84 -27.44 -3.47 7.41
C ASP A 84 -28.19 -4.77 7.79
N ASP A 85 -29.37 -4.63 8.40
CA ASP A 85 -30.15 -5.79 8.86
C ASP A 85 -30.48 -6.75 7.70
N ARG A 86 -30.80 -6.20 6.52
CA ARG A 86 -31.16 -6.99 5.34
C ARG A 86 -29.95 -7.73 4.76
N GLU A 87 -28.80 -7.08 4.68
CA GLU A 87 -27.53 -7.66 4.26
C GLU A 87 -27.09 -8.77 5.23
N SER A 88 -27.25 -8.53 6.53
CA SER A 88 -26.94 -9.49 7.59
C SER A 88 -27.85 -10.72 7.55
N GLU A 89 -29.17 -10.51 7.41
CA GLU A 89 -30.14 -11.59 7.25
C GLU A 89 -29.88 -12.41 5.99
N ARG A 90 -29.55 -11.74 4.88
CA ARG A 90 -29.23 -12.42 3.62
C ARG A 90 -27.95 -13.24 3.73
N ALA A 91 -26.92 -12.71 4.36
CA ALA A 91 -25.69 -13.43 4.64
C ALA A 91 -25.98 -14.71 5.45
N ARG A 92 -26.85 -14.60 6.46
CA ARG A 92 -27.27 -15.74 7.29
C ARG A 92 -28.07 -16.77 6.51
N ALA A 93 -29.05 -16.34 5.73
CA ALA A 93 -29.83 -17.25 4.90
C ALA A 93 -28.96 -18.00 3.88
N ILE A 94 -27.94 -17.34 3.30
CA ILE A 94 -26.99 -17.99 2.40
C ILE A 94 -26.14 -19.01 3.16
N ALA A 95 -25.59 -18.65 4.32
CA ALA A 95 -24.79 -19.56 5.14
C ALA A 95 -25.58 -20.80 5.57
N GLU A 96 -26.83 -20.62 6.02
CA GLU A 96 -27.76 -21.71 6.36
C GLU A 96 -28.08 -22.59 5.15
N TYR A 97 -28.32 -22.00 3.98
CA TYR A 97 -28.57 -22.75 2.75
C TYR A 97 -27.35 -23.57 2.31
N VAL A 98 -26.15 -23.00 2.39
CA VAL A 98 -24.89 -23.71 2.08
C VAL A 98 -24.69 -24.85 3.07
N ALA A 99 -24.90 -24.62 4.37
CA ALA A 99 -24.83 -25.64 5.41
C ALA A 99 -25.82 -26.77 5.18
N TYR A 100 -27.08 -26.44 4.87
CA TYR A 100 -28.10 -27.43 4.50
C TYR A 100 -27.65 -28.27 3.30
N ARG A 101 -27.17 -27.63 2.23
CA ARG A 101 -26.66 -28.33 1.05
C ARG A 101 -25.48 -29.24 1.39
N ALA A 102 -24.55 -28.77 2.21
CA ALA A 102 -23.40 -29.53 2.65
C ALA A 102 -23.80 -30.76 3.48
N ALA A 103 -24.73 -30.61 4.43
CA ALA A 103 -25.25 -31.72 5.25
C ALA A 103 -25.97 -32.79 4.40
N THR A 104 -26.55 -32.40 3.27
CA THR A 104 -27.17 -33.36 2.32
C THR A 104 -26.17 -34.02 1.37
N SER A 105 -24.89 -33.64 1.39
CA SER A 105 -23.88 -34.25 0.52
C SER A 105 -23.62 -35.72 0.89
N PRO A 106 -23.64 -36.65 -0.08
CA PRO A 106 -23.36 -38.06 0.19
C PRO A 106 -21.96 -38.31 0.80
N HIS A 107 -20.97 -37.46 0.47
CA HIS A 107 -19.62 -37.57 1.02
C HIS A 107 -19.62 -37.26 2.51
N VAL A 108 -20.31 -36.18 2.92
CA VAL A 108 -20.45 -35.78 4.31
C VAL A 108 -21.22 -36.83 5.10
N GLN A 109 -22.36 -37.29 4.58
CA GLN A 109 -23.18 -38.31 5.24
C GLN A 109 -22.42 -39.62 5.44
N ARG A 110 -21.72 -40.11 4.40
CA ARG A 110 -20.92 -41.34 4.50
C ARG A 110 -19.79 -41.17 5.50
N PHE A 111 -19.06 -40.04 5.46
CA PHE A 111 -17.98 -39.81 6.40
C PHE A 111 -18.50 -39.79 7.85
N ARG A 112 -19.54 -38.99 8.13
CA ARG A 112 -20.14 -38.91 9.49
C ARG A 112 -20.64 -40.27 9.97
N MET A 113 -21.31 -41.04 9.10
CA MET A 113 -21.86 -42.34 9.46
C MET A 113 -20.76 -43.39 9.72
N PHE A 114 -19.73 -43.47 8.86
CA PHE A 114 -18.72 -44.53 8.94
C PHE A 114 -17.53 -44.18 9.84
N ALA A 115 -17.08 -42.93 9.84
CA ALA A 115 -15.89 -42.51 10.58
C ALA A 115 -16.22 -41.95 11.97
N LEU A 116 -17.33 -41.19 12.09
CA LEU A 116 -17.69 -40.52 13.34
C LEU A 116 -18.77 -41.25 14.14
N GLY A 117 -19.50 -42.19 13.53
CA GLY A 117 -20.56 -42.95 14.22
C GLY A 117 -21.65 -42.06 14.80
N ASP A 118 -22.09 -41.05 14.04
CA ASP A 118 -23.05 -40.00 14.42
C ASP A 118 -22.56 -39.02 15.52
N TYR A 119 -21.30 -39.11 15.96
CA TYR A 119 -20.74 -38.19 16.94
C TYR A 119 -20.03 -37.00 16.26
N LEU A 120 -20.59 -35.80 16.38
CA LEU A 120 -19.91 -34.57 15.95
C LEU A 120 -18.87 -34.14 16.99
N LEU A 121 -17.72 -33.67 16.52
CA LEU A 121 -16.71 -33.10 17.40
C LEU A 121 -17.23 -31.79 18.02
N PRO A 122 -16.94 -31.52 19.30
CA PRO A 122 -17.17 -30.20 19.89
C PRO A 122 -16.42 -29.13 19.11
N ARG A 123 -17.07 -27.96 18.97
CA ARG A 123 -16.51 -26.78 18.28
C ARG A 123 -15.07 -26.49 18.68
N GLU A 124 -14.80 -26.43 19.97
CA GLU A 124 -13.48 -26.14 20.55
C GLU A 124 -12.38 -27.06 20.00
N GLN A 125 -12.69 -28.34 19.82
CA GLN A 125 -11.73 -29.30 19.27
C GLN A 125 -11.45 -29.04 17.79
N VAL A 126 -12.36 -28.44 17.03
CA VAL A 126 -12.14 -28.13 15.61
C VAL A 126 -11.25 -26.91 15.41
N TRP A 127 -11.32 -25.93 16.30
CA TRP A 127 -10.44 -24.76 16.25
C TRP A 127 -8.98 -25.12 16.50
N ASP A 128 -8.71 -25.97 17.51
CA ASP A 128 -7.38 -26.53 17.74
C ASP A 128 -6.83 -27.24 16.48
N LEU A 129 -7.71 -27.84 15.68
CA LEU A 129 -7.34 -28.54 14.45
C LEU A 129 -7.10 -27.59 13.25
N GLN A 130 -7.73 -26.40 13.21
CA GLN A 130 -7.48 -25.41 12.18
C GLN A 130 -6.10 -24.76 12.34
N ASP A 131 -5.69 -24.47 13.58
CA ASP A 131 -4.39 -23.86 13.86
C ASP A 131 -3.23 -24.83 13.68
N SER A 132 -3.48 -26.14 13.78
CA SER A 132 -2.46 -27.19 13.62
C SER A 132 -2.94 -28.34 12.74
N PRO A 133 -2.86 -28.20 11.40
CA PRO A 133 -3.19 -29.28 10.46
C PRO A 133 -2.37 -30.57 10.66
N ALA A 134 -1.25 -30.50 11.38
CA ALA A 134 -0.45 -31.67 11.71
C ALA A 134 -1.01 -32.48 12.90
N GLU A 135 -1.82 -31.88 13.76
CA GLU A 135 -2.38 -32.54 14.95
C GLU A 135 -3.52 -33.48 14.62
N TRP A 136 -4.38 -33.13 13.67
CA TRP A 136 -5.45 -34.05 13.27
C TRP A 136 -4.90 -35.33 12.63
N LYS A 137 -3.81 -35.23 11.87
CA LYS A 137 -3.11 -36.41 11.33
C LYS A 137 -2.66 -37.34 12.46
N LYS A 138 -2.16 -36.81 13.58
CA LYS A 138 -1.78 -37.61 14.76
C LYS A 138 -2.97 -38.29 15.44
N ILE A 139 -4.11 -37.60 15.56
CA ILE A 139 -5.32 -38.17 16.19
C ILE A 139 -5.82 -39.38 15.39
N PHE A 140 -5.88 -39.27 14.06
CA PHE A 140 -6.32 -40.37 13.19
C PHE A 140 -5.24 -41.43 12.93
N GLU A 141 -3.96 -41.08 12.97
CA GLU A 141 -2.86 -42.05 12.94
C GLU A 141 -2.84 -42.92 14.20
N ALA A 142 -3.19 -42.34 15.37
CA ALA A 142 -3.31 -43.10 16.62
C ALA A 142 -4.49 -44.09 16.60
N SER A 143 -5.54 -43.81 15.82
CA SER A 143 -6.71 -44.69 15.70
C SER A 143 -6.52 -45.90 14.77
N HIS A 144 -5.27 -46.22 14.35
CA HIS A 144 -4.89 -47.38 13.53
C HIS A 144 -5.51 -47.45 12.12
N ASP A 145 -6.18 -46.39 11.67
CA ASP A 145 -6.87 -46.37 10.38
C ASP A 145 -6.27 -45.27 9.48
N SER A 146 -5.13 -45.59 8.88
CA SER A 146 -4.31 -44.66 8.08
C SER A 146 -5.02 -44.14 6.81
N VAL A 147 -6.21 -44.65 6.51
CA VAL A 147 -7.02 -44.26 5.35
C VAL A 147 -7.91 -43.05 5.66
N LEU A 148 -8.31 -42.86 6.93
CA LEU A 148 -9.24 -41.79 7.35
C LEU A 148 -8.78 -40.38 6.95
N PRO A 149 -7.49 -40.01 7.10
CA PRO A 149 -7.04 -38.67 6.73
C PRO A 149 -7.29 -38.28 5.29
N LYS A 150 -6.94 -39.20 4.38
CA LYS A 150 -7.09 -38.95 2.95
C LYS A 150 -8.57 -38.90 2.56
N VAL A 151 -9.40 -39.78 3.15
CA VAL A 151 -10.85 -39.79 2.89
C VAL A 151 -11.50 -38.48 3.36
N LEU A 152 -11.06 -37.92 4.50
CA LEU A 152 -11.53 -36.63 4.99
C LEU A 152 -11.08 -35.47 4.08
N GLU A 153 -9.81 -35.44 3.68
CA GLU A 153 -9.29 -34.44 2.72
C GLU A 153 -10.05 -34.50 1.39
N ASP A 154 -10.27 -35.69 0.84
CA ASP A 154 -11.03 -35.90 -0.41
C ASP A 154 -12.50 -35.48 -0.25
N ALA A 155 -13.13 -35.78 0.89
CA ALA A 155 -14.51 -35.37 1.19
C ALA A 155 -14.62 -33.84 1.37
N GLY A 156 -13.65 -33.21 2.02
CA GLY A 156 -13.56 -31.76 2.19
C GLY A 156 -13.39 -31.05 0.85
N ALA A 157 -12.48 -31.54 -0.01
CA ALA A 157 -12.27 -30.98 -1.35
C ALA A 157 -13.52 -31.12 -2.23
N ALA A 158 -14.15 -32.31 -2.24
CA ALA A 158 -15.39 -32.54 -2.97
C ALA A 158 -16.54 -31.64 -2.46
N LEU A 159 -16.63 -31.45 -1.15
CA LEU A 159 -17.62 -30.57 -0.55
C LEU A 159 -17.38 -29.10 -0.92
N ALA A 160 -16.14 -28.63 -0.80
CA ALA A 160 -15.74 -27.25 -1.16
C ALA A 160 -16.10 -26.94 -2.63
N GLU A 161 -15.82 -27.87 -3.55
CA GLU A 161 -16.23 -27.77 -4.95
C GLU A 161 -17.76 -27.76 -5.09
N GLN A 162 -18.47 -28.66 -4.40
CA GLN A 162 -19.93 -28.76 -4.44
C GLN A 162 -20.64 -27.49 -3.96
N VAL A 163 -20.06 -26.77 -2.98
CA VAL A 163 -20.56 -25.48 -2.50
C VAL A 163 -19.97 -24.29 -3.26
N ASN A 164 -19.47 -24.52 -4.48
CA ASN A 164 -18.94 -23.51 -5.39
C ASN A 164 -17.82 -22.66 -4.76
N TYR A 165 -16.92 -23.30 -4.01
CA TYR A 165 -15.82 -22.65 -3.29
C TYR A 165 -16.27 -21.55 -2.33
N TYR A 166 -17.52 -21.65 -1.83
CA TYR A 166 -17.98 -20.77 -0.75
C TYR A 166 -17.11 -20.98 0.49
N TRP A 167 -16.76 -22.23 0.78
CA TRP A 167 -15.81 -22.66 1.81
C TRP A 167 -14.46 -23.04 1.21
N SER A 168 -13.39 -22.81 1.98
CA SER A 168 -12.10 -23.48 1.78
C SER A 168 -12.21 -24.97 2.09
N VAL A 169 -11.17 -25.74 1.75
CA VAL A 169 -11.13 -27.17 2.09
C VAL A 169 -11.13 -27.36 3.60
N GLU A 170 -10.42 -26.51 4.33
CA GLU A 170 -10.33 -26.51 5.79
C GLU A 170 -11.69 -26.19 6.44
N GLU A 171 -12.41 -25.19 5.93
CA GLU A 171 -13.75 -24.84 6.38
C GLU A 171 -14.75 -25.98 6.09
N ALA A 172 -14.63 -26.63 4.92
CA ALA A 172 -15.45 -27.79 4.57
C ALA A 172 -15.16 -29.00 5.49
N ILE A 173 -13.89 -29.23 5.85
CA ILE A 173 -13.50 -30.27 6.82
C ILE A 173 -14.05 -29.95 8.21
N ALA A 174 -13.94 -28.70 8.67
CA ALA A 174 -14.50 -28.26 9.94
C ALA A 174 -16.02 -28.51 9.99
N PHE A 175 -16.73 -28.18 8.91
CA PHE A 175 -18.14 -28.49 8.76
C PHE A 175 -18.40 -29.99 8.84
N ILE A 176 -17.64 -30.84 8.12
CA ILE A 176 -17.81 -32.30 8.16
C ILE A 176 -17.70 -32.83 9.61
N LEU A 177 -16.73 -32.33 10.38
CA LEU A 177 -16.40 -32.83 11.70
C LEU A 177 -17.33 -32.33 12.82
N ALA A 178 -17.73 -31.06 12.80
CA ALA A 178 -18.47 -30.43 13.90
C ALA A 178 -19.83 -29.84 13.51
N ASP A 179 -20.22 -29.92 12.23
CA ASP A 179 -21.39 -29.20 11.70
C ASP A 179 -21.29 -27.68 11.88
N GLU A 180 -20.06 -27.18 12.01
CA GLU A 180 -19.79 -25.77 12.18
C GLU A 180 -19.86 -25.04 10.83
N VAL A 181 -20.81 -24.11 10.74
CA VAL A 181 -20.99 -23.27 9.56
C VAL A 181 -19.95 -22.18 9.56
N SER A 182 -18.97 -22.24 8.65
CA SER A 182 -18.07 -21.11 8.45
C SER A 182 -18.85 -19.93 7.88
N TRP A 183 -18.87 -18.85 8.64
CA TRP A 183 -19.43 -17.58 8.22
C TRP A 183 -18.42 -16.86 7.32
N ARG A 184 -18.73 -16.75 6.04
CA ARG A 184 -17.94 -15.92 5.13
C ARG A 184 -18.37 -14.47 5.27
N GLU A 185 -17.44 -13.59 5.67
CA GLU A 185 -17.69 -12.14 5.61
C GLU A 185 -18.13 -11.75 4.19
N PRO A 186 -19.30 -11.09 4.02
CA PRO A 186 -19.77 -10.66 2.69
C PRO A 186 -18.88 -9.63 2.01
N VAL A 187 -17.99 -9.00 2.77
CA VAL A 187 -16.97 -8.10 2.26
C VAL A 187 -15.63 -8.42 2.92
N ARG A 188 -14.67 -8.94 2.14
CA ARG A 188 -13.29 -9.12 2.60
C ARG A 188 -12.47 -7.91 2.23
N VAL A 189 -11.65 -7.45 3.17
CA VAL A 189 -10.71 -6.35 2.95
C VAL A 189 -9.31 -6.89 2.99
N MET A 190 -8.54 -6.62 1.93
CA MET A 190 -7.10 -6.85 1.90
C MET A 190 -6.40 -5.51 1.74
N ASN A 191 -5.49 -5.23 2.66
CA ASN A 191 -4.66 -4.03 2.61
C ASN A 191 -3.23 -4.45 2.33
N SER A 192 -2.60 -3.88 1.30
CA SER A 192 -1.18 -4.06 1.06
C SER A 192 -0.47 -2.70 1.09
N LYS A 193 0.66 -2.68 1.79
CA LYS A 193 1.63 -1.59 1.76
C LYS A 193 2.91 -2.17 1.15
N PRO A 194 3.47 -1.57 0.11
CA PRO A 194 4.79 -1.96 -0.38
C PRO A 194 5.82 -1.60 0.69
N ASP A 195 6.53 -2.62 1.19
CA ASP A 195 7.57 -2.42 2.19
C ASP A 195 8.75 -1.63 1.60
N GLY A 196 9.21 -0.60 2.32
CA GLY A 196 10.49 0.06 2.06
C GLY A 196 10.53 1.08 0.90
N GLU A 197 9.39 1.53 0.36
CA GLU A 197 9.36 2.60 -0.64
C GLU A 197 9.14 3.99 0.00
N PRO A 198 9.92 5.02 -0.38
CA PRO A 198 9.80 6.38 0.16
C PRO A 198 8.49 7.07 -0.23
N VAL A 199 7.82 6.58 -1.28
CA VAL A 199 6.46 6.98 -1.64
C VAL A 199 5.53 5.89 -1.17
N SER A 200 4.96 6.11 -0.01
CA SER A 200 4.07 5.14 0.60
C SER A 200 2.71 5.24 -0.13
N TYR A 201 2.51 4.45 -1.17
CA TYR A 201 1.19 4.18 -1.71
C TYR A 201 0.66 2.89 -1.07
N GLY A 202 -0.64 2.76 -0.89
CA GLY A 202 -1.26 1.58 -0.29
C GLY A 202 -2.41 1.12 -1.16
N THR A 203 -2.61 -0.18 -1.26
CA THR A 203 -3.72 -0.76 -2.02
C THR A 203 -4.74 -1.31 -1.04
N VAL A 204 -5.98 -0.84 -1.17
CA VAL A 204 -7.16 -1.41 -0.50
C VAL A 204 -7.92 -2.21 -1.55
N THR A 205 -7.95 -3.53 -1.42
CA THR A 205 -8.72 -4.44 -2.26
C THR A 205 -9.93 -4.92 -1.48
N LEU A 206 -11.12 -4.74 -2.07
CA LEU A 206 -12.39 -5.25 -1.51
C LEU A 206 -12.90 -6.38 -2.39
N GLU A 207 -13.08 -7.56 -1.80
CA GLU A 207 -13.88 -8.64 -2.41
C GLU A 207 -15.28 -8.58 -1.83
N VAL A 208 -16.27 -8.31 -2.68
CA VAL A 208 -17.64 -7.99 -2.28
C VAL A 208 -18.60 -8.99 -2.90
N GLU A 209 -19.46 -9.59 -2.08
CA GLU A 209 -20.59 -10.35 -2.57
C GLU A 209 -21.57 -9.44 -3.35
N PRO A 210 -22.08 -9.88 -4.53
CA PRO A 210 -22.79 -9.00 -5.46
C PRO A 210 -24.11 -8.43 -4.94
N TRP A 211 -24.60 -8.95 -3.81
CA TRP A 211 -25.84 -8.50 -3.18
C TRP A 211 -25.63 -7.49 -2.05
N VAL A 212 -24.39 -7.18 -1.67
CA VAL A 212 -24.06 -6.11 -0.73
C VAL A 212 -24.28 -4.76 -1.42
N SER A 213 -24.87 -3.81 -0.69
CA SER A 213 -25.19 -2.51 -1.23
C SER A 213 -23.94 -1.69 -1.51
N THR A 214 -24.00 -0.86 -2.55
CA THR A 214 -22.93 0.09 -2.88
C THR A 214 -22.67 1.08 -1.75
N ALA A 215 -23.69 1.39 -0.93
CA ALA A 215 -23.56 2.26 0.23
C ALA A 215 -22.67 1.64 1.31
N THR A 216 -22.87 0.37 1.65
CA THR A 216 -22.02 -0.38 2.59
C THR A 216 -20.59 -0.50 2.08
N VAL A 217 -20.41 -0.88 0.81
CA VAL A 217 -19.08 -0.95 0.17
C VAL A 217 -18.35 0.39 0.23
N THR A 218 -19.03 1.48 -0.10
CA THR A 218 -18.45 2.84 -0.09
C THR A 218 -18.03 3.25 1.32
N LYS A 219 -18.89 3.02 2.32
CA LYS A 219 -18.56 3.33 3.72
C LYS A 219 -17.36 2.51 4.20
N LEU A 220 -17.33 1.22 3.89
CA LEU A 220 -16.22 0.36 4.28
C LEU A 220 -14.92 0.76 3.57
N TYR A 221 -14.97 1.06 2.27
CA TYR A 221 -13.82 1.58 1.54
C TYR A 221 -13.28 2.86 2.17
N GLN A 222 -14.15 3.83 2.49
CA GLN A 222 -13.75 5.06 3.16
C GLN A 222 -13.15 4.81 4.54
N TYR A 223 -13.75 3.89 5.32
CA TYR A 223 -13.21 3.47 6.61
C TYR A 223 -11.80 2.91 6.47
N GLU A 224 -11.57 2.01 5.50
CA GLU A 224 -10.27 1.41 5.24
C GLU A 224 -9.25 2.41 4.71
N GLN A 225 -9.67 3.36 3.86
CA GLN A 225 -8.83 4.49 3.47
C GLN A 225 -8.42 5.33 4.67
N MET A 226 -9.35 5.66 5.57
CA MET A 226 -9.06 6.43 6.78
C MET A 226 -8.10 5.71 7.72
N ARG A 227 -8.34 4.41 7.93
CA ARG A 227 -7.48 3.53 8.72
C ARG A 227 -6.08 3.45 8.14
N MET A 228 -5.99 3.26 6.82
CA MET A 228 -4.71 3.16 6.13
C MET A 228 -3.94 4.49 6.17
N LEU A 229 -4.60 5.61 5.85
CA LEU A 229 -4.02 6.96 5.75
C LEU A 229 -3.77 7.63 7.10
N GLY A 230 -4.38 7.13 8.17
CA GLY A 230 -4.36 7.79 9.47
C GLY A 230 -4.94 9.21 9.39
N HIS A 231 -5.91 9.45 8.50
CA HIS A 231 -6.73 10.67 8.44
C HIS A 231 -7.87 10.52 7.45
N LYS A 232 -8.89 11.38 7.57
CA LYS A 232 -9.96 11.47 6.56
C LYS A 232 -9.37 11.94 5.22
N PRO A 233 -9.46 11.14 4.14
CA PRO A 233 -9.05 11.62 2.83
C PRO A 233 -9.94 12.81 2.46
N ARG A 234 -9.31 13.93 2.13
CA ARG A 234 -10.05 15.08 1.58
C ARG A 234 -10.13 14.88 0.07
N ALA A 235 -11.34 14.94 -0.48
CA ALA A 235 -11.52 14.95 -1.92
C ALA A 235 -10.72 16.11 -2.50
N LEU A 236 -9.75 15.79 -3.36
CA LEU A 236 -9.04 16.81 -4.10
C LEU A 236 -9.96 17.33 -5.20
N SER A 237 -10.10 18.66 -5.29
CA SER A 237 -10.79 19.23 -6.43
C SER A 237 -9.97 18.93 -7.70
N PRO A 238 -10.61 18.70 -8.85
CA PRO A 238 -9.91 18.52 -10.12
C PRO A 238 -8.91 19.66 -10.39
N ARG A 239 -9.29 20.89 -10.02
CA ARG A 239 -8.44 22.08 -10.12
C ARG A 239 -7.16 21.97 -9.28
N ASN A 240 -7.26 21.54 -8.01
CA ASN A 240 -6.08 21.40 -7.14
C ASN A 240 -5.09 20.37 -7.72
N VAL A 241 -5.62 19.26 -8.24
CA VAL A 241 -4.81 18.21 -8.90
C VAL A 241 -4.10 18.78 -10.13
N GLN A 242 -4.81 19.51 -10.99
CA GLN A 242 -4.21 20.12 -12.18
C GLN A 242 -3.12 21.13 -11.82
N VAL A 243 -3.34 21.97 -10.80
CA VAL A 243 -2.32 22.92 -10.32
C VAL A 243 -1.10 22.19 -9.80
N ALA A 244 -1.27 21.10 -9.03
CA ALA A 244 -0.15 20.27 -8.59
C ALA A 244 0.64 19.69 -9.78
N HIS A 245 -0.04 19.06 -10.73
CA HIS A 245 0.61 18.54 -11.94
C HIS A 245 1.36 19.62 -12.71
N PHE A 246 0.77 20.80 -12.88
CA PHE A 246 1.40 21.92 -13.56
C PHE A 246 2.67 22.37 -12.84
N VAL A 247 2.60 22.61 -11.52
CA VAL A 247 3.76 23.05 -10.74
C VAL A 247 4.87 22.00 -10.79
N PHE A 248 4.53 20.72 -10.63
CA PHE A 248 5.48 19.61 -10.77
C PHE A 248 6.12 19.56 -12.16
N ALA A 249 5.35 19.76 -13.23
CA ALA A 249 5.88 19.83 -14.58
C ALA A 249 6.83 21.01 -14.78
N GLN A 250 6.49 22.20 -14.27
CA GLN A 250 7.34 23.39 -14.38
C GLN A 250 8.64 23.23 -13.58
N LEU A 251 8.57 22.72 -12.35
CA LEU A 251 9.75 22.41 -11.54
C LEU A 251 10.68 21.44 -12.27
N ARG A 252 10.11 20.41 -12.91
CA ARG A 252 10.87 19.45 -13.72
C ARG A 252 11.54 20.11 -14.93
N ILE A 253 10.82 20.96 -15.68
CA ILE A 253 11.37 21.67 -16.85
C ILE A 253 12.51 22.59 -16.43
N MET A 254 12.31 23.39 -15.39
CA MET A 254 13.33 24.31 -14.88
C MET A 254 14.57 23.57 -14.42
N TRP A 255 14.37 22.45 -13.72
CA TRP A 255 15.48 21.61 -13.29
C TRP A 255 16.29 21.08 -14.46
N TYR A 256 15.64 20.60 -15.53
CA TYR A 256 16.34 20.18 -16.75
C TYR A 256 17.08 21.33 -17.43
N ALA A 257 16.50 22.52 -17.49
CA ALA A 257 17.17 23.69 -18.07
C ALA A 257 18.44 24.06 -17.31
N LEU A 258 18.39 24.00 -15.97
CA LEU A 258 19.53 24.25 -15.10
C LEU A 258 20.61 23.19 -15.24
N LEU A 259 20.22 21.91 -15.23
CA LEU A 259 21.14 20.79 -15.45
C LEU A 259 21.83 20.91 -16.81
N ARG A 260 21.06 21.24 -17.86
CA ARG A 260 21.59 21.44 -19.21
C ARG A 260 22.59 22.59 -19.27
N ARG A 261 22.28 23.74 -18.67
CA ARG A 261 23.19 24.89 -18.61
C ARG A 261 24.50 24.54 -17.91
N GLU A 262 24.43 23.76 -16.84
CA GLU A 262 25.61 23.31 -16.10
C GLU A 262 26.44 22.29 -16.89
N ILE A 263 25.80 21.42 -17.68
CA ILE A 263 26.49 20.51 -18.59
C ILE A 263 27.18 21.30 -19.71
N GLU A 264 26.48 22.27 -20.29
CA GLU A 264 27.00 23.09 -21.41
C GLU A 264 28.14 24.01 -20.95
N SER A 265 28.07 24.61 -19.75
CA SER A 265 29.14 25.45 -19.21
C SER A 265 30.44 24.70 -18.93
N ARG A 266 30.38 23.37 -18.79
CA ARG A 266 31.53 22.51 -18.48
C ARG A 266 32.10 21.78 -19.68
N ARG A 267 31.45 21.86 -20.85
CA ARG A 267 31.84 21.15 -22.07
C ARG A 267 33.16 21.66 -22.67
N ASP A 268 33.62 22.85 -22.26
CA ASP A 268 34.92 23.42 -22.65
C ASP A 268 36.10 22.98 -21.75
N THR A 269 35.83 22.26 -20.67
CA THR A 269 36.89 21.65 -19.84
C THR A 269 36.93 20.16 -20.09
N GLU A 270 38.04 19.67 -20.64
CA GLU A 270 38.38 18.27 -20.92
C GLU A 270 38.61 17.47 -19.62
N PHE A 271 37.67 17.60 -18.68
CA PHE A 271 37.72 17.01 -17.36
C PHE A 271 36.51 16.09 -17.21
N THR A 272 36.76 14.82 -16.89
CA THR A 272 35.71 13.81 -16.79
C THR A 272 34.66 14.25 -15.77
N TRP A 273 33.48 14.58 -16.31
CA TRP A 273 32.35 15.23 -15.64
C TRP A 273 32.00 14.64 -14.25
N TYR A 274 32.21 13.33 -14.07
CA TYR A 274 31.94 12.60 -12.82
C TYR A 274 32.95 12.84 -11.68
N GLU A 275 34.26 13.00 -11.96
CA GLU A 275 35.25 13.29 -10.91
C GLU A 275 35.12 14.73 -10.38
N GLY A 276 34.73 15.68 -11.23
CA GLY A 276 34.59 17.09 -10.87
C GLY A 276 33.38 17.37 -9.97
N ILE A 277 32.24 16.70 -10.19
CA ILE A 277 31.04 16.86 -9.36
C ILE A 277 31.24 16.20 -7.99
N SER A 278 31.78 14.98 -7.94
CA SER A 278 32.05 14.26 -6.68
C SER A 278 33.13 14.92 -5.81
N ARG A 279 34.16 15.53 -6.43
CA ARG A 279 35.25 16.20 -5.70
C ARG A 279 34.85 17.60 -5.20
N LYS A 280 33.95 18.32 -5.88
CA LYS A 280 33.43 19.62 -5.39
C LYS A 280 32.33 19.47 -4.36
N LEU A 281 31.43 18.50 -4.52
CA LEU A 281 30.44 18.24 -3.48
C LEU A 281 31.14 17.83 -2.16
N SER A 282 32.28 17.10 -2.17
CA SER A 282 32.93 16.65 -0.90
C SER A 282 33.92 17.64 -0.32
N LYS A 283 34.44 18.57 -1.14
CA LYS A 283 35.42 19.56 -0.67
C LYS A 283 34.85 20.95 -0.46
N GLN A 284 33.61 21.22 -0.90
CA GLN A 284 32.92 22.47 -0.58
C GLN A 284 31.89 22.24 0.53
N GLU A 285 32.35 22.35 1.77
CA GLU A 285 31.53 22.94 2.86
C GLU A 285 31.25 24.44 2.59
N GLY A 286 31.76 25.01 1.48
CA GLY A 286 31.47 26.36 1.03
C GLY A 286 30.25 26.44 0.12
N HIS A 287 29.12 26.87 0.71
CA HIS A 287 27.94 27.49 0.10
C HIS A 287 27.72 27.24 -1.40
N TYR A 288 27.21 26.06 -1.76
CA TYR A 288 26.47 25.93 -3.02
C TYR A 288 25.13 26.64 -2.85
N GLU A 289 24.95 27.79 -3.48
CA GLU A 289 23.62 28.43 -3.57
C GLU A 289 22.81 27.65 -4.62
N PRO A 290 21.78 26.90 -4.21
CA PRO A 290 20.92 26.21 -5.17
C PRO A 290 20.30 27.26 -6.11
N PRO A 291 20.10 26.92 -7.39
CA PRO A 291 19.48 27.82 -8.34
C PRO A 291 18.18 28.38 -7.76
N GLU A 292 17.98 29.69 -7.92
CA GLU A 292 16.81 30.37 -7.37
C GLU A 292 15.54 29.64 -7.80
N LYS A 293 14.82 29.10 -6.81
CA LYS A 293 13.55 28.41 -7.04
C LYS A 293 12.58 29.39 -7.70
N PRO A 294 11.73 28.94 -8.64
CA PRO A 294 10.74 29.84 -9.24
C PRO A 294 9.87 30.45 -8.15
N THR A 295 9.61 31.75 -8.28
CA THR A 295 8.65 32.42 -7.41
C THR A 295 7.25 31.87 -7.70
N TRP A 296 6.40 31.79 -6.67
CA TRP A 296 5.00 31.38 -6.85
C TRP A 296 4.27 32.29 -7.83
N ARG A 297 4.61 33.60 -7.84
CA ARG A 297 4.09 34.56 -8.81
C ARG A 297 4.42 34.18 -10.25
N LEU A 298 5.65 33.75 -10.53
CA LEU A 298 6.04 33.29 -11.86
C LEU A 298 5.23 32.06 -12.27
N LEU A 299 5.14 31.05 -11.38
CA LEU A 299 4.36 29.84 -11.64
C LEU A 299 2.87 30.15 -11.87
N MET A 300 2.30 31.06 -11.09
CA MET A 300 0.92 31.51 -11.25
C MET A 300 0.70 32.22 -12.60
N ASN A 301 1.62 33.10 -13.01
CA ASN A 301 1.52 33.78 -14.30
C ASN A 301 1.58 32.78 -15.46
N LEU A 302 2.54 31.83 -15.41
CA LEU A 302 2.65 30.76 -16.40
C LEU A 302 1.38 29.89 -16.44
N TRP A 303 0.76 29.61 -15.28
CA TRP A 303 -0.54 28.93 -15.21
C TRP A 303 -1.62 29.76 -15.88
N ASN A 304 -1.73 31.06 -15.57
CA ASN A 304 -2.76 31.93 -16.13
C ASN A 304 -2.64 32.08 -17.64
N ASP A 305 -1.41 32.13 -18.17
CA ASP A 305 -1.14 32.21 -19.60
C ASP A 305 -1.58 30.93 -20.33
N THR A 306 -1.39 29.77 -19.70
CA THR A 306 -1.72 28.44 -20.26
C THR A 306 -3.17 28.01 -20.00
N ASN A 307 -3.79 28.49 -18.93
CA ASN A 307 -5.12 28.08 -18.48
C ASN A 307 -6.04 29.29 -18.26
N GLN A 308 -6.38 29.95 -19.38
CA GLN A 308 -7.18 31.19 -19.39
C GLN A 308 -8.61 31.00 -18.90
N ALA A 309 -9.13 29.76 -18.87
CA ALA A 309 -10.47 29.47 -18.39
C ALA A 309 -10.58 29.62 -16.85
N GLU A 310 -9.49 29.37 -16.13
CA GLU A 310 -9.46 29.39 -14.67
C GLU A 310 -8.21 30.11 -14.12
N PRO A 311 -8.06 31.42 -14.38
CA PRO A 311 -6.91 32.16 -13.88
C PRO A 311 -6.98 32.33 -12.36
N TYR A 312 -5.81 32.58 -11.77
CA TYR A 312 -5.65 33.03 -10.41
C TYR A 312 -5.36 34.52 -10.37
N ASP A 313 -6.10 35.23 -9.54
CA ASP A 313 -5.91 36.63 -9.19
C ASP A 313 -4.93 36.82 -8.01
N SER A 314 -4.69 35.75 -7.25
CA SER A 314 -3.92 35.77 -6.01
C SER A 314 -2.92 34.63 -5.93
N GLU A 315 -1.65 35.00 -5.74
CA GLU A 315 -0.54 34.05 -5.50
C GLU A 315 -0.82 33.15 -4.30
N ARG A 316 -1.42 33.69 -3.23
CA ARG A 316 -1.78 32.93 -2.02
C ARG A 316 -2.77 31.81 -2.34
N ARG A 317 -3.74 32.05 -3.23
CA ARG A 317 -4.75 31.06 -3.61
C ARG A 317 -4.16 29.97 -4.50
N PHE A 318 -3.34 30.35 -5.48
CA PHE A 318 -2.59 29.42 -6.33
C PHE A 318 -1.69 28.50 -5.49
N ARG A 319 -0.89 29.11 -4.61
CA ARG A 319 -0.03 28.40 -3.66
C ARG A 319 -0.85 27.48 -2.74
N GLY A 320 -1.97 27.95 -2.22
CA GLY A 320 -2.86 27.17 -1.36
C GLY A 320 -3.43 25.93 -2.05
N ASP A 321 -3.82 26.04 -3.33
CA ASP A 321 -4.33 24.91 -4.10
C ASP A 321 -3.23 23.88 -4.41
N PHE A 322 -2.02 24.35 -4.73
CA PHE A 322 -0.84 23.48 -4.87
C PHE A 322 -0.58 22.70 -3.59
N PHE A 323 -0.41 23.36 -2.44
CA PHE A 323 -0.09 22.66 -1.19
C PHE A 323 -1.20 21.73 -0.74
N ARG A 324 -2.48 22.09 -0.95
CA ARG A 324 -3.61 21.18 -0.67
C ARG A 324 -3.51 19.87 -1.45
N ALA A 325 -3.17 19.94 -2.74
CA ALA A 325 -2.97 18.74 -3.55
C ALA A 325 -1.65 18.02 -3.24
N ALA A 326 -0.53 18.75 -3.14
CA ALA A 326 0.77 18.16 -2.86
C ALA A 326 0.78 17.42 -1.51
N THR A 327 0.24 18.01 -0.44
CA THR A 327 0.14 17.36 0.86
C THR A 327 -0.72 16.10 0.79
N ALA A 328 -1.82 16.11 0.02
CA ALA A 328 -2.67 14.92 -0.13
C ALA A 328 -2.03 13.83 -1.01
N LEU A 329 -1.18 14.20 -1.97
CA LEU A 329 -0.50 13.27 -2.87
C LEU A 329 0.78 12.67 -2.25
N VAL A 330 1.45 13.42 -1.39
CA VAL A 330 2.82 13.11 -0.95
C VAL A 330 2.89 12.66 0.49
N ARG A 331 1.89 12.96 1.33
CA ARG A 331 1.93 12.55 2.73
C ARG A 331 2.29 11.08 2.83
N THR A 332 3.48 10.85 3.35
CA THR A 332 3.95 9.52 3.69
C THR A 332 2.98 8.99 4.75
N PHE A 333 2.53 7.75 4.60
CA PHE A 333 1.84 6.99 5.61
C PHE A 333 2.73 7.05 6.84
N ASP A 334 2.38 7.92 7.80
CA ASP A 334 3.15 8.10 9.01
C ASP A 334 3.15 6.72 9.69
N ALA A 335 4.34 6.14 9.89
CA ALA A 335 4.58 4.75 10.30
C ALA A 335 4.02 4.38 11.69
N GLY A 336 3.13 5.18 12.27
CA GLY A 336 2.42 4.89 13.51
C GLY A 336 1.43 3.73 13.43
N TYR A 337 1.40 2.99 12.33
CA TYR A 337 0.63 1.74 12.19
C TYR A 337 1.50 0.49 12.44
N GLU A 338 2.70 0.65 12.99
CA GLU A 338 3.46 -0.47 13.55
C GLU A 338 2.86 -0.82 14.94
N ASN A 339 2.22 -1.99 15.02
CA ASN A 339 1.87 -2.72 16.26
C ASN A 339 0.58 -2.36 17.01
N THR A 340 -0.57 -2.32 16.33
CA THR A 340 -1.75 -2.95 16.95
C THR A 340 -1.84 -4.36 16.39
N GLU A 341 -1.31 -5.28 17.20
CA GLU A 341 -1.30 -6.72 17.00
C GLU A 341 -2.62 -7.25 16.44
N HIS A 342 -2.51 -8.37 15.72
CA HIS A 342 -3.59 -9.28 15.39
C HIS A 342 -4.35 -9.75 16.65
N GLY A 343 -5.16 -8.85 17.23
CA GLY A 343 -6.23 -9.22 18.14
C GLY A 343 -7.24 -10.04 17.35
N GLY A 344 -7.36 -11.31 17.75
CA GLY A 344 -8.01 -12.40 17.03
C GLY A 344 -9.31 -12.03 16.31
N SER A 345 -9.42 -12.57 15.10
CA SER A 345 -10.72 -12.86 14.48
C SER A 345 -11.62 -13.52 15.51
N SER A 346 -12.73 -12.85 15.84
CA SER A 346 -13.83 -13.40 16.63
C SER A 346 -14.90 -13.98 15.70
#